data_AF-A0A1M3PYZ7-F1
#
_entry.id   AF-A0A1M3PYZ7-F1
#
_cell.length_a   1.000
_cell.length_b   1.000
_cell.length_c   1.000
_cell.angle_alpha   90.00
_cell.angle_beta   90.00
_cell.angle_gamma   90.00
#
_symmetry.space_group_name_H-M   'P 1'
#
loop_
_entity.id
_entity.type
_entity.pdbx_description
1 polymer ?
#
loop_
_entity_poly.entity_id
_entity_poly.type
_entity_poly.pdbx_seq_one_letter_code
_entity_poly.pdbx_strand_id
1 'polypeptide(L)'
;MSGATSITVRVPMTIRKRGGRKVIVSPDGSVLPTAPRHVATNADPSLLKALGRAFRWKRLLDGGTYASVSDIARAEKLDRTYVGDVLRLTLLAPSMVEAIVEGRQPEGVTLPRLMERLDAKWCG
;
A
#
# COMPACT_ATOMS: atom_id res chain seq x y z
N MET A 1 8.64 -34.20 33.53
CA MET A 1 7.75 -33.60 32.51
C MET A 1 7.36 -32.21 33.01
N SER A 2 8.02 -31.15 32.55
CA SER A 2 7.75 -29.77 33.01
C SER A 2 6.68 -29.15 32.10
N GLY A 3 5.52 -28.80 32.67
CA GLY A 3 4.38 -28.25 31.93
C GLY A 3 4.61 -26.79 31.54
N ALA A 4 4.21 -26.43 30.33
CA ALA A 4 4.35 -25.07 29.80
C ALA A 4 3.63 -24.05 30.68
N THR A 5 4.39 -23.16 31.31
CA THR A 5 3.88 -22.05 32.11
C THR A 5 3.41 -20.95 31.16
N SER A 6 2.10 -20.73 31.06
CA SER A 6 1.56 -19.59 30.31
C SER A 6 1.21 -18.44 31.26
N ILE A 7 1.59 -17.22 30.89
CA ILE A 7 1.27 -16.01 31.65
C ILE A 7 0.20 -15.24 30.86
N THR A 8 -0.98 -15.10 31.45
CA THR A 8 -2.08 -14.30 30.88
C THR A 8 -2.12 -12.95 31.57
N VAL A 9 -1.87 -11.87 30.80
CA VAL A 9 -1.98 -10.49 31.29
C VAL A 9 -3.28 -9.87 30.77
N ARG A 10 -4.15 -9.41 31.69
CA ARG A 10 -5.34 -8.62 31.35
C ARG A 10 -4.99 -7.14 31.40
N VAL A 11 -4.85 -6.53 30.23
CA VAL A 11 -4.61 -5.08 30.10
C VAL A 11 -5.96 -4.40 29.83
N PRO A 12 -6.44 -3.50 30.70
CA PRO A 12 -7.58 -2.67 30.36
C PRO A 12 -7.18 -1.77 29.17
N MET A 13 -7.95 -1.77 28.10
CA MET A 13 -7.70 -0.90 26.94
C MET A 13 -9.01 -0.37 26.39
N THR A 14 -9.03 0.90 25.95
CA THR A 14 -10.22 1.53 25.38
C THR A 14 -9.98 1.83 23.90
N ILE A 15 -10.77 1.21 23.02
CA ILE A 15 -10.71 1.47 21.58
C ILE A 15 -11.65 2.64 21.26
N ARG A 16 -11.12 3.76 20.76
CA ARG A 16 -11.94 4.90 20.30
C ARG A 16 -11.86 5.05 18.79
N LYS A 17 -12.94 5.55 18.16
CA LYS A 17 -12.95 5.93 16.75
C LYS A 17 -12.90 7.46 16.63
N ARG A 18 -11.94 7.99 15.86
CA ARG A 18 -11.89 9.42 15.49
C ARG A 18 -11.86 9.52 13.96
N GLY A 19 -12.84 10.21 13.35
CA GLY A 19 -12.91 10.41 11.89
C GLY A 19 -12.96 9.11 11.08
N GLY A 20 -13.66 8.07 11.56
CA GLY A 20 -13.74 6.76 10.90
C GLY A 20 -12.54 5.83 11.15
N ARG A 21 -11.51 6.26 11.89
CA ARG A 21 -10.29 5.46 12.14
C ARG A 21 -10.21 4.99 13.59
N LYS A 22 -9.85 3.71 13.80
CA LYS A 22 -9.66 3.11 15.12
C LYS A 22 -8.34 3.59 15.71
N VAL A 23 -8.39 4.11 16.94
CA VAL A 23 -7.22 4.52 17.73
C VAL A 23 -7.26 3.74 19.05
N ILE A 24 -6.14 3.15 19.42
CA ILE A 24 -5.96 2.52 20.74
C ILE A 24 -5.62 3.62 21.73
N VAL A 25 -6.45 3.81 22.74
CA VAL A 25 -6.25 4.79 23.81
C VAL A 25 -5.89 4.04 25.08
N SER A 26 -4.85 4.51 25.76
CA SER A 26 -4.42 3.99 27.06
C SER A 26 -5.51 4.26 28.14
N PRO A 27 -5.58 3.48 29.22
CA PRO A 27 -6.55 3.69 30.31
C PRO A 27 -6.55 5.09 30.92
N ASP A 28 -5.40 5.76 30.93
CA ASP A 28 -5.21 7.13 31.42
C ASP A 28 -5.64 8.20 30.39
N GLY A 29 -6.22 7.80 29.26
CA GLY A 29 -6.62 8.70 28.19
C GLY A 29 -5.46 9.21 27.34
N SER A 30 -4.22 8.84 27.66
CA SER A 30 -3.04 9.22 26.88
C SER A 30 -2.96 8.39 25.59
N VAL A 31 -2.42 9.01 24.54
CA VAL A 31 -1.97 8.25 23.37
C VAL A 31 -0.65 7.60 23.77
N LEU A 32 -0.60 6.27 23.74
CA LEU A 32 0.64 5.54 24.09
C LEU A 32 1.81 6.10 23.27
N PRO A 33 2.95 6.47 23.89
CA PRO A 33 4.15 6.91 23.17
C PRO A 33 4.65 5.85 22.17
N THR A 34 4.36 4.58 22.46
CA THR A 34 4.71 3.38 21.71
C THR A 34 3.57 2.83 20.86
N ALA A 35 2.38 3.47 20.85
CA ALA A 35 1.45 3.22 19.74
C ALA A 35 2.23 3.57 18.46
N PRO A 36 2.13 2.77 17.39
CA PRO A 36 2.88 3.04 16.16
C PRO A 36 2.61 4.50 15.80
N ARG A 37 3.65 5.35 15.94
CA ARG A 37 3.58 6.73 15.46
C ARG A 37 3.27 6.56 13.99
N HIS A 38 2.04 6.88 13.61
CA HIS A 38 1.69 6.98 12.20
C HIS A 38 2.68 7.99 11.65
N VAL A 39 3.64 7.52 10.86
CA VAL A 39 4.59 8.37 10.15
C VAL A 39 3.70 9.32 9.35
N ALA A 40 3.67 10.59 9.77
CA ALA A 40 2.95 11.62 9.05
C ALA A 40 3.69 11.81 7.73
N THR A 41 3.26 11.09 6.71
CA THR A 41 3.73 11.27 5.34
C THR A 41 2.69 12.08 4.58
N ASN A 42 3.15 13.01 3.76
CA ASN A 42 2.32 13.74 2.80
C ASN A 42 1.97 12.87 1.59
N ALA A 43 2.58 11.68 1.46
CA ALA A 43 2.34 10.77 0.36
C ALA A 43 0.95 10.14 0.43
N ASP A 44 0.31 10.00 -0.74
CA ASP A 44 -1.00 9.34 -0.86
C ASP A 44 -0.86 7.84 -0.56
N PRO A 45 -1.50 7.33 0.52
CA PRO A 45 -1.39 5.91 0.91
C PRO A 45 -1.94 4.95 -0.15
N SER A 46 -2.90 5.37 -0.98
CA SER A 46 -3.45 4.55 -2.05
C SER A 46 -2.44 4.37 -3.18
N LEU A 47 -1.78 5.47 -3.55
CA LEU A 47 -0.77 5.49 -4.60
C LEU A 47 0.49 4.73 -4.18
N LEU A 48 0.93 4.87 -2.92
CA LEU A 48 2.02 4.08 -2.36
C LEU A 48 1.75 2.57 -2.40
N LYS A 49 0.54 2.15 -2.03
CA LYS A 49 0.15 0.74 -2.09
C LYS A 49 0.12 0.21 -3.52
N ALA A 50 -0.37 1.01 -4.46
CA ALA A 50 -0.40 0.64 -5.87
C ALA A 50 1.02 0.47 -6.43
N LEU A 51 1.93 1.40 -6.14
CA LEU A 51 3.35 1.28 -6.51
C LEU A 51 4.00 0.04 -5.89
N GLY A 52 3.78 -0.18 -4.59
CA GLY A 52 4.30 -1.37 -3.90
C GLY A 52 3.81 -2.67 -4.55
N ARG A 53 2.53 -2.74 -4.94
CA ARG A 53 1.98 -3.88 -5.69
C ARG A 53 2.61 -4.02 -7.07
N ALA A 54 2.73 -2.93 -7.82
CA ALA A 54 3.31 -2.91 -9.15
C ALA A 54 4.72 -3.50 -9.18
N PHE A 55 5.61 -3.01 -8.30
CA PHE A 55 6.99 -3.51 -8.22
C PHE A 55 7.07 -4.93 -7.66
N ARG A 56 6.20 -5.31 -6.72
CA ARG A 56 6.13 -6.69 -6.23
C ARG A 56 5.74 -7.65 -7.35
N TRP A 57 4.66 -7.36 -8.08
CA TRP A 57 4.19 -8.19 -9.17
C TRP A 57 5.20 -8.26 -10.32
N LYS A 58 5.85 -7.14 -10.68
CA LYS A 58 6.95 -7.14 -11.64
C LYS A 58 8.07 -8.10 -11.21
N ARG A 59 8.52 -8.05 -9.95
CA ARG A 59 9.55 -8.99 -9.45
C ARG A 59 9.11 -10.46 -9.51
N LEU A 60 7.83 -10.75 -9.28
CA LEU A 60 7.30 -12.11 -9.35
C LEU A 60 7.19 -12.62 -10.80
N LEU A 61 6.94 -11.73 -11.76
CA LEU A 61 7.01 -12.04 -13.20
C LEU A 61 8.45 -12.25 -13.65
N ASP A 62 9.34 -11.29 -13.34
CA ASP A 62 10.76 -11.35 -13.70
C ASP A 62 11.44 -12.57 -13.08
N GLY A 63 11.03 -12.97 -11.88
CA GLY A 63 11.50 -14.17 -11.19
C GLY A 63 10.80 -15.47 -11.60
N GLY A 64 9.87 -15.44 -12.57
CA GLY A 64 9.17 -16.63 -13.08
C GLY A 64 8.21 -17.30 -12.10
N THR A 65 7.92 -16.69 -10.95
CA THR A 65 6.94 -17.21 -9.97
C THR A 65 5.53 -17.18 -10.56
N TYR A 66 5.23 -16.14 -11.35
CA TYR A 66 4.06 -16.09 -12.20
C TYR A 66 4.50 -16.05 -13.67
N ALA A 67 3.85 -16.84 -14.52
CA ALA A 67 4.17 -16.89 -15.94
C ALA A 67 3.51 -15.73 -16.73
N SER A 68 2.42 -15.17 -16.20
CA SER A 68 1.66 -14.12 -16.90
C SER A 68 0.89 -13.19 -15.96
N VAL A 69 0.47 -12.05 -16.52
CA VAL A 69 -0.46 -11.12 -15.87
C VAL A 69 -1.77 -11.81 -15.48
N SER A 70 -2.24 -12.77 -16.29
CA SER A 70 -3.45 -13.54 -16.00
C SER A 70 -3.30 -14.41 -14.75
N ASP A 71 -2.09 -14.93 -14.49
CA ASP A 71 -1.83 -15.75 -13.29
C ASP A 71 -1.84 -14.90 -12.03
N ILE A 72 -1.28 -13.68 -12.09
CA ILE A 72 -1.40 -12.70 -11.00
C ILE A 72 -2.86 -12.34 -10.75
N ALA A 73 -3.61 -12.03 -11.80
CA ALA A 73 -5.03 -11.68 -11.71
C ALA A 73 -5.84 -12.80 -11.03
N ARG A 74 -5.61 -14.05 -11.42
CA ARG A 74 -6.23 -15.22 -10.78
C ARG A 74 -5.82 -15.38 -9.31
N ALA A 75 -4.53 -15.21 -9.01
CA ALA A 75 -4.01 -15.39 -7.66
C ALA A 75 -4.51 -14.31 -6.67
N GLU A 76 -4.60 -13.07 -7.15
CA GLU A 76 -5.06 -11.92 -6.36
C GLU A 76 -6.58 -11.72 -6.41
N LYS A 77 -7.30 -12.52 -7.24
CA LYS A 77 -8.75 -12.40 -7.51
C LYS A 77 -9.15 -11.02 -8.02
N LEU A 78 -8.34 -10.49 -8.94
CA LEU A 78 -8.51 -9.18 -9.55
C LEU A 78 -8.77 -9.32 -11.05
N ASP A 79 -9.30 -8.26 -11.66
CA ASP A 79 -9.43 -8.19 -13.11
C ASP A 79 -8.05 -8.08 -13.78
N ARG A 80 -7.89 -8.73 -14.93
CA ARG A 80 -6.63 -8.70 -15.69
C ARG A 80 -6.25 -7.28 -16.11
N THR A 81 -7.23 -6.45 -16.47
CA THR A 81 -7.03 -5.05 -16.85
C THR A 81 -6.48 -4.26 -15.68
N TYR A 82 -7.07 -4.41 -14.49
CA TYR A 82 -6.59 -3.76 -13.27
C TYR A 82 -5.13 -4.12 -12.95
N VAL A 83 -4.78 -5.41 -13.06
CA VAL A 83 -3.38 -5.84 -12.84
C VAL A 83 -2.45 -5.22 -13.87
N GLY A 84 -2.87 -5.16 -15.14
CA GLY A 84 -2.13 -4.48 -16.21
C GLY A 84 -1.93 -2.99 -15.92
N ASP A 85 -2.98 -2.27 -15.51
CA ASP A 85 -2.92 -0.84 -15.20
C ASP A 85 -2.01 -0.55 -14.00
N VAL A 86 -2.04 -1.39 -12.96
CA VAL A 86 -1.11 -1.28 -11.84
C VAL A 86 0.33 -1.59 -12.27
N LEU A 87 0.56 -2.62 -13.09
CA LEU A 87 1.90 -2.95 -13.58
C LEU A 87 2.51 -1.81 -14.42
N ARG A 88 1.70 -1.03 -15.14
CA ARG A 88 2.17 0.17 -15.87
C ARG A 88 2.79 1.22 -14.96
N LEU A 89 2.47 1.25 -13.67
CA LEU A 89 3.12 2.15 -12.71
C LEU A 89 4.63 1.86 -12.58
N THR A 90 5.09 0.66 -12.95
CA THR A 90 6.54 0.35 -12.98
C THR A 90 7.28 1.03 -14.14
N LEU A 91 6.55 1.64 -15.08
CA LEU A 91 7.10 2.38 -16.22
C LEU A 91 7.25 3.88 -15.92
N LEU A 92 6.86 4.34 -14.73
CA LEU A 92 7.08 5.71 -14.31
C LEU A 92 8.58 6.00 -14.23
N ALA A 93 8.95 7.24 -14.57
CA ALA A 93 10.32 7.70 -14.39
C ALA A 93 10.73 7.58 -12.91
N PRO A 94 11.98 7.18 -12.60
CA PRO A 94 12.44 7.03 -11.22
C PRO A 94 12.21 8.27 -10.35
N SER A 95 12.46 9.46 -10.91
CA SER A 95 12.22 10.74 -10.22
C SER A 95 10.76 10.97 -9.84
N MET A 96 9.80 10.44 -10.61
CA MET A 96 8.38 10.51 -10.26
C MET A 96 8.03 9.55 -9.13
N VAL A 97 8.60 8.34 -9.14
CA VAL A 97 8.42 7.38 -8.05
C VAL A 97 8.99 7.93 -6.74
N GLU A 98 10.17 8.55 -6.79
CA GLU A 98 10.79 9.24 -5.64
C GLU A 98 9.89 10.37 -5.12
N ALA A 99 9.43 11.26 -6.01
CA ALA A 99 8.52 12.34 -5.64
C ALA A 99 7.23 11.83 -4.99
N ILE A 100 6.66 10.73 -5.49
CA ILE A 100 5.46 10.10 -4.91
C ILE A 100 5.75 9.55 -3.50
N VAL A 101 6.89 8.86 -3.34
CA VAL A 101 7.28 8.26 -2.05
C VAL A 101 7.50 9.34 -0.98
N GLU A 102 8.05 10.47 -1.38
CA GLU A 102 8.30 11.63 -0.52
C GLU A 102 7.07 12.52 -0.31
N GLY A 103 5.96 12.27 -1.02
CA GLY A 103 4.78 13.12 -0.98
C GLY A 103 4.97 14.49 -1.65
N ARG A 104 5.94 14.59 -2.57
CA ARG A 104 6.28 15.78 -3.37
C ARG A 104 5.74 15.70 -4.80
N GLN A 105 4.87 14.75 -5.11
CA GLN A 105 4.31 14.63 -6.46
C GLN A 105 3.47 15.87 -6.83
N PRO A 106 3.51 16.34 -8.09
CA PRO A 106 2.72 17.48 -8.53
C PRO A 106 1.22 17.30 -8.32
N GLU A 107 0.50 18.39 -8.12
CA GLU A 107 -0.97 18.38 -8.07
C GLU A 107 -1.53 17.76 -9.36
N GLY A 108 -2.40 16.76 -9.21
CA GLY A 108 -2.96 15.99 -10.32
C GLY A 108 -2.28 14.65 -10.58
N VAL A 109 -1.12 14.35 -9.98
CA VAL A 109 -0.55 13.00 -9.99
C VAL A 109 -1.26 12.16 -8.92
N THR A 110 -2.42 11.62 -9.28
CA THR A 110 -3.25 10.77 -8.43
C THR A 110 -3.33 9.37 -8.99
N LEU A 111 -3.67 8.39 -8.13
CA LEU A 111 -3.82 7.01 -8.59
C LEU A 111 -4.84 6.85 -9.74
N PRO A 112 -6.06 7.42 -9.68
CA PRO A 112 -7.01 7.32 -10.80
C PRO A 112 -6.43 7.84 -12.11
N ARG A 113 -5.74 8.99 -12.08
CA ARG A 113 -5.14 9.58 -13.27
C ARG A 113 -3.98 8.78 -13.83
N LEU A 114 -3.20 8.11 -12.98
CA LEU A 114 -2.14 7.20 -13.42
C LEU A 114 -2.67 5.85 -13.90
N MET A 115 -3.87 5.47 -13.46
CA MET A 115 -4.59 4.27 -13.91
C MET A 115 -5.38 4.51 -15.20
N GLU A 116 -5.66 5.76 -15.57
CA GLU A 116 -6.24 6.08 -16.88
C GLU A 116 -5.32 5.57 -17.98
N ARG A 117 -5.93 4.94 -19.00
CA ARG A 117 -5.17 4.49 -20.15
C ARG A 117 -4.66 5.75 -20.85
N LEU A 118 -3.35 5.98 -20.76
CA LEU A 118 -2.67 6.97 -21.59
C LEU A 118 -3.13 6.76 -23.03
N ASP A 119 -3.81 7.76 -23.59
CA ASP A 119 -4.19 7.75 -25.00
C ASP A 119 -2.90 7.58 -25.79
N ALA A 120 -2.83 6.50 -26.57
CA ALA A 120 -1.71 6.18 -27.43
C ALA A 120 -1.63 7.12 -28.64
N LYS A 121 -1.95 8.42 -28.47
CA LYS A 121 -1.73 9.45 -29.49
C LYS A 121 -0.24 9.81 -29.52
N TRP A 122 0.56 8.84 -29.95
CA TRP A 122 1.87 9.10 -30.54
C TRP A 122 1.58 9.68 -31.92
N CYS A 123 1.67 11.01 -32.04
CA CYS A 123 1.65 11.68 -33.33
C CYS A 123 3.05 12.24 -33.58
N GLY A 124 3.69 11.76 -34.66
CA GLY A 124 4.87 12.36 -35.28
C GLY A 124 6.20 11.87 -34.73
#